data_AF-A0A2A8V2G0-F1
#
_entry.id   AF-A0A2A8V2G0-F1
#
_cell.length_a   1.000
_cell.length_b   1.000
_cell.length_c   1.000
_cell.angle_alpha   90.00
_cell.angle_beta   90.00
_cell.angle_gamma   90.00
#
_symmetry.space_group_name_H-M   'P 1'
#
loop_
_entity.id
_entity.type
_entity.pdbx_description
1 polymer ?
#
loop_
_entity_poly.entity_id
_entity_poly.type
_entity_poly.pdbx_seq_one_letter_code
_entity_poly.pdbx_strand_id
1 'polypeptide(L)'
;MKVSEKFYEFMKERTWQLTEKWYESLDKSDPSGVYASKDTKVIQTLKEQNHAFHERFCHLFKDVGQDRLCNFELWIEEIAKDEEHLQTPTHFILREFFRTQDQYLAILKEFIRLHGSEFTLDETEFLRELIINTFSIVISKFAEENYEYSQRRLKAQQEMIRELSSPVILLNKKTGVLPLVGDIDTGRARYILENTLNECVDKNVEHLFIDLSGVIMVDTMVAHQLFQIIESLNLIGVRSTISGIRPEIAQTAIQLGISFENISVTSTLERALNEQQ
;
A
#
# COMPACT_ATOMS: atom_id res chain seq x y z
N MET A 1 23.62 -33.54 -12.72
CA MET A 1 22.71 -33.06 -13.78
C MET A 1 21.78 -34.14 -14.34
N LYS A 2 22.16 -35.44 -14.42
CA LYS A 2 21.22 -36.51 -14.85
C LYS A 2 20.01 -36.69 -13.93
N VAL A 3 20.22 -36.63 -12.61
CA VAL A 3 19.13 -36.71 -11.62
C VAL A 3 18.11 -35.58 -11.78
N SER A 4 18.58 -34.36 -12.07
CA SER A 4 17.75 -33.17 -12.30
C SER A 4 16.92 -33.29 -13.57
N GLU A 5 17.53 -33.71 -14.68
CA GLU A 5 16.83 -33.94 -15.94
C GLU A 5 15.77 -35.05 -15.80
N LYS A 6 16.09 -36.15 -15.11
CA LYS A 6 15.11 -37.22 -14.86
C LYS A 6 13.98 -36.76 -13.94
N PHE A 7 14.27 -35.91 -12.95
CA PHE A 7 13.24 -35.33 -12.09
C PHE A 7 12.36 -34.32 -12.85
N TYR A 8 12.94 -33.53 -13.76
CA TYR A 8 12.19 -32.67 -14.68
C TYR A 8 11.20 -33.49 -15.52
N GLU A 9 11.66 -34.56 -16.15
CA GLU A 9 10.83 -35.46 -16.95
C GLU A 9 9.72 -36.11 -16.12
N PHE A 10 10.01 -36.47 -14.86
CA PHE A 10 9.03 -37.00 -13.92
C PHE A 10 7.92 -35.99 -13.56
N MET A 11 8.24 -34.69 -13.60
CA MET A 11 7.38 -33.60 -13.12
C MET A 11 6.61 -32.87 -14.23
N LYS A 12 7.20 -32.70 -15.42
CA LYS A 12 6.73 -31.73 -16.43
C LYS A 12 5.28 -31.93 -16.87
N GLU A 13 4.80 -33.18 -16.92
CA GLU A 13 3.42 -33.52 -17.33
C GLU A 13 2.43 -33.49 -16.15
N ARG A 14 2.93 -33.31 -14.92
CA ARG A 14 2.12 -33.32 -13.69
C ARG A 14 1.76 -31.93 -13.19
N THR A 15 2.32 -30.86 -13.76
CA THR A 15 2.21 -29.48 -13.25
C THR A 15 0.75 -29.04 -13.03
N TRP A 16 -0.14 -29.27 -13.99
CA TRP A 16 -1.56 -28.92 -13.84
C TRP A 16 -2.26 -29.76 -12.76
N GLN A 17 -1.90 -31.04 -12.64
CA GLN A 17 -2.45 -31.90 -11.60
C GLN A 17 -2.04 -31.42 -10.19
N LEU A 18 -0.85 -30.83 -10.04
CA LEU A 18 -0.42 -30.24 -8.78
C LEU A 18 -1.27 -29.04 -8.41
N THR A 19 -1.56 -28.17 -9.38
CA THR A 19 -2.48 -27.04 -9.19
C THR A 19 -3.87 -27.49 -8.75
N GLU A 20 -4.45 -28.49 -9.41
CA GLU A 20 -5.77 -29.01 -9.02
C GLU A 20 -5.76 -29.59 -7.60
N LYS A 21 -4.78 -30.43 -7.28
CA LYS A 21 -4.65 -31.02 -5.93
C LYS A 21 -4.38 -29.95 -4.86
N TRP A 22 -3.57 -28.94 -5.17
CA TRP A 22 -3.33 -27.81 -4.29
C TRP A 22 -4.64 -27.07 -4.03
N TYR A 23 -5.38 -26.73 -5.08
CA TYR A 23 -6.64 -26.01 -4.99
C TYR A 23 -7.70 -26.78 -4.19
N GLU A 24 -7.83 -28.09 -4.41
CA GLU A 24 -8.72 -28.99 -3.65
C GLU A 24 -8.37 -29.05 -2.16
N SER A 25 -7.09 -28.86 -1.82
CA SER A 25 -6.59 -28.91 -0.44
C SER A 25 -6.66 -27.56 0.30
N LEU A 26 -7.10 -26.49 -0.37
CA LEU A 26 -7.22 -25.17 0.23
C LEU A 26 -8.24 -25.16 1.37
N ASP A 27 -7.93 -24.40 2.42
CA ASP A 27 -8.91 -24.12 3.47
C ASP A 27 -9.94 -23.11 2.95
N LYS A 28 -11.13 -23.61 2.59
CA LYS A 28 -12.24 -22.78 2.09
C LYS A 28 -13.05 -22.12 3.22
N SER A 29 -12.65 -22.30 4.48
CA SER A 29 -13.31 -21.70 5.64
C SER A 29 -12.73 -20.35 6.05
N ASP A 30 -11.60 -19.94 5.44
CA ASP A 30 -11.00 -18.63 5.71
C ASP A 30 -12.00 -17.48 5.45
N PRO A 31 -12.01 -16.44 6.30
CA PRO A 31 -13.02 -15.39 6.25
C PRO A 31 -12.87 -14.46 5.04
N SER A 32 -11.70 -14.44 4.39
CA SER A 32 -11.38 -13.52 3.30
C SER A 32 -10.17 -14.00 2.49
N GLY A 33 -10.01 -13.43 1.30
CA GLY A 33 -8.84 -13.61 0.44
C GLY A 33 -9.08 -14.56 -0.74
N VAL A 34 -8.12 -14.55 -1.66
CA VAL A 34 -8.21 -15.21 -2.97
C VAL A 34 -8.46 -16.72 -2.86
N TYR A 35 -7.91 -17.36 -1.82
CA TYR A 35 -8.01 -18.81 -1.60
C TYR A 35 -9.41 -19.29 -1.18
N ALA A 36 -10.22 -18.40 -0.59
CA ALA A 36 -11.59 -18.64 -0.18
C ALA A 36 -12.63 -18.12 -1.19
N SER A 37 -12.19 -17.51 -2.29
CA SER A 37 -13.07 -16.95 -3.31
C SER A 37 -13.99 -18.02 -3.92
N LYS A 38 -15.23 -17.62 -4.20
CA LYS A 38 -16.26 -18.40 -4.90
C LYS A 38 -16.48 -17.92 -6.34
N ASP A 39 -15.82 -16.84 -6.74
CA ASP A 39 -15.91 -16.32 -8.10
C ASP A 39 -15.11 -17.22 -9.05
N THR A 40 -15.79 -17.79 -10.05
CA THR A 40 -15.18 -18.72 -11.00
C THR A 40 -14.01 -18.13 -11.77
N LYS A 41 -14.04 -16.82 -12.08
CA LYS A 41 -12.94 -16.15 -12.77
C LYS A 41 -11.72 -16.01 -11.86
N VAL A 42 -11.95 -15.56 -10.62
CA VAL A 42 -10.88 -15.45 -9.60
C VAL A 42 -10.23 -16.81 -9.35
N ILE A 43 -11.05 -17.86 -9.23
CA ILE A 43 -10.57 -19.24 -9.06
C ILE A 43 -9.72 -19.68 -10.26
N GLN A 44 -10.17 -19.40 -11.48
CA GLN A 44 -9.43 -19.76 -12.68
C GLN A 44 -8.08 -19.03 -12.76
N THR A 45 -8.07 -17.72 -12.52
CA THR A 45 -6.84 -16.91 -12.49
C THR A 45 -5.88 -17.40 -11.40
N LEU A 46 -6.40 -17.72 -10.20
CA LEU A 46 -5.58 -18.27 -9.10
C LEU A 46 -4.91 -19.59 -9.50
N LYS A 47 -5.64 -20.47 -10.18
CA LYS A 47 -5.11 -21.74 -10.68
C LYS A 47 -4.04 -21.51 -11.75
N GLU A 48 -4.30 -20.62 -12.70
CA GLU A 48 -3.33 -20.26 -13.76
C GLU A 48 -2.04 -19.66 -13.17
N GLN A 49 -2.16 -18.78 -12.18
CA GLN A 49 -1.02 -18.21 -11.46
C GLN A 49 -0.18 -19.28 -10.74
N ASN A 50 -0.84 -20.22 -10.05
CA ASN A 50 -0.17 -21.34 -9.40
C ASN A 50 0.46 -22.33 -10.42
N HIS A 51 -0.23 -22.60 -11.53
CA HIS A 51 0.29 -23.44 -12.60
C HIS A 51 1.52 -22.83 -13.26
N ALA A 52 1.50 -21.52 -13.54
CA ALA A 52 2.65 -20.79 -14.05
C ALA A 52 3.86 -20.87 -13.10
N PHE A 53 3.64 -20.86 -11.78
CA PHE A 53 4.70 -21.14 -10.81
C PHE A 53 5.27 -22.54 -11.00
N HIS A 54 4.41 -23.57 -11.13
CA HIS A 54 4.86 -24.95 -11.34
C HIS A 54 5.66 -25.12 -12.63
N GLU A 55 5.27 -24.48 -13.73
CA GLU A 55 6.01 -24.53 -15.00
C GLU A 55 7.42 -23.95 -14.85
N ARG A 56 7.52 -22.75 -14.24
CA ARG A 56 8.80 -22.08 -13.96
C ARG A 56 9.68 -22.92 -13.05
N PHE A 57 9.10 -23.43 -11.98
CA PHE A 57 9.82 -24.24 -11.00
C PHE A 57 10.30 -25.56 -11.58
N CYS A 58 9.47 -26.24 -12.39
CA CYS A 58 9.91 -27.46 -13.07
C CYS A 58 11.08 -27.18 -14.02
N HIS A 59 11.07 -26.05 -14.73
CA HIS A 59 12.14 -25.69 -15.65
C HIS A 59 13.52 -25.55 -14.98
N LEU A 60 13.58 -25.21 -13.68
CA LEU A 60 14.85 -25.15 -12.94
C LEU A 60 15.61 -26.47 -12.93
N PHE A 61 14.91 -27.60 -13.01
CA PHE A 61 15.55 -28.92 -13.02
C PHE A 61 16.11 -29.28 -14.40
N LYS A 62 15.64 -28.61 -15.46
CA LYS A 62 16.17 -28.72 -16.82
C LYS A 62 17.43 -27.89 -17.00
N ASP A 63 17.45 -26.67 -16.46
CA ASP A 63 18.58 -25.74 -16.56
C ASP A 63 19.03 -25.26 -15.17
N VAL A 64 19.78 -26.12 -14.48
CA VAL A 64 20.25 -25.91 -13.10
C VAL A 64 21.26 -24.75 -12.97
N GLY A 65 21.81 -24.28 -14.09
CA GLY A 65 22.81 -23.20 -14.14
C GLY A 65 22.23 -21.79 -14.28
N GLN A 66 20.92 -21.65 -14.55
CA GLN A 66 20.29 -20.34 -14.66
C GLN A 66 20.13 -19.66 -13.30
N ASP A 67 20.13 -18.32 -13.36
CA ASP A 67 19.78 -17.50 -12.21
C ASP A 67 18.33 -17.82 -11.78
N ARG A 68 18.21 -18.35 -10.56
CA ARG A 68 16.93 -18.79 -10.00
C ARG A 68 15.96 -17.62 -9.84
N LEU A 69 16.44 -16.44 -9.42
CA LEU A 69 15.61 -15.26 -9.21
C LEU A 69 15.06 -14.74 -10.53
N CYS A 70 15.91 -14.66 -11.56
CA CYS A 70 15.53 -14.17 -12.89
C CYS A 70 14.33 -14.93 -13.49
N ASN A 71 14.23 -16.25 -13.23
CA ASN A 71 13.11 -17.06 -13.71
C ASN A 71 11.75 -16.74 -13.03
N PHE A 72 11.77 -16.18 -11.81
CA PHE A 72 10.57 -15.87 -11.04
C PHE A 72 10.26 -14.38 -10.93
N GLU A 73 11.20 -13.48 -11.24
CA GLU A 73 11.07 -12.04 -10.99
C GLU A 73 9.75 -11.45 -11.51
N LEU A 74 9.43 -11.69 -12.79
CA LEU A 74 8.18 -11.22 -13.40
C LEU A 74 6.93 -11.83 -12.75
N TRP A 75 6.98 -13.12 -12.41
CA TRP A 75 5.87 -13.80 -11.76
C TRP A 75 5.66 -13.28 -10.33
N ILE A 76 6.74 -13.06 -9.58
CA ILE A 76 6.68 -12.50 -8.23
C ILE A 76 6.08 -11.09 -8.28
N GLU A 77 6.53 -10.26 -9.23
CA GLU A 77 6.00 -8.91 -9.42
C GLU A 77 4.50 -8.92 -9.75
N GLU A 78 4.07 -9.84 -10.62
CA GLU A 78 2.65 -10.03 -10.98
C GLU A 78 1.81 -10.40 -9.75
N ILE A 79 2.20 -11.43 -9.00
CA ILE A 79 1.45 -11.88 -7.81
C ILE A 79 1.49 -10.84 -6.68
N ALA A 80 2.62 -10.15 -6.48
CA ALA A 80 2.74 -9.12 -5.45
C ALA A 80 1.82 -7.92 -5.70
N LYS A 81 1.44 -7.67 -6.96
CA LYS A 81 0.60 -6.55 -7.40
C LYS A 81 -0.85 -6.94 -7.72
N ASP A 82 -1.15 -8.24 -7.74
CA ASP A 82 -2.48 -8.78 -8.01
C ASP A 82 -3.50 -8.29 -6.95
N GLU A 83 -4.66 -7.80 -7.39
CA GLU A 83 -5.65 -7.18 -6.49
C GLU A 83 -6.21 -8.18 -5.47
N GLU A 84 -6.43 -9.43 -5.87
CA GLU A 84 -6.97 -10.47 -5.00
C GLU A 84 -5.94 -10.88 -3.92
N HIS A 85 -4.67 -11.00 -4.30
CA HIS A 85 -3.58 -11.24 -3.35
C HIS A 85 -3.35 -10.04 -2.42
N LEU A 86 -3.47 -8.81 -2.92
CA LEU A 86 -3.34 -7.59 -2.12
C LEU A 86 -4.47 -7.39 -1.09
N GLN A 87 -5.62 -8.05 -1.28
CA GLN A 87 -6.71 -8.12 -0.31
C GLN A 87 -6.61 -9.34 0.60
N THR A 88 -5.66 -10.24 0.33
CA THR A 88 -5.45 -11.46 1.10
C THR A 88 -4.43 -11.21 2.21
N PRO A 89 -4.72 -11.56 3.48
CA PRO A 89 -3.73 -11.48 4.55
C PRO A 89 -2.45 -12.24 4.19
N THR A 90 -1.29 -11.59 4.34
CA THR A 90 0.01 -12.14 3.89
C THR A 90 0.30 -13.54 4.45
N HIS A 91 -0.10 -13.81 5.69
CA HIS A 91 0.11 -15.13 6.31
C HIS A 91 -0.71 -16.26 5.65
N PHE A 92 -1.83 -15.96 4.98
CA PHE A 92 -2.55 -16.93 4.15
C PHE A 92 -1.76 -17.24 2.88
N ILE A 93 -1.19 -16.22 2.24
CA ILE A 93 -0.34 -16.41 1.04
C ILE A 93 0.90 -17.24 1.39
N LEU A 94 1.57 -16.93 2.49
CA LEU A 94 2.73 -17.70 2.96
C LEU A 94 2.37 -19.16 3.27
N ARG A 95 1.20 -19.40 3.88
CA ARG A 95 0.70 -20.76 4.11
C ARG A 95 0.58 -21.55 2.81
N GLU A 96 0.14 -20.91 1.73
CA GLU A 96 0.02 -21.57 0.43
C GLU A 96 1.37 -21.80 -0.27
N PHE A 97 2.34 -20.91 -0.10
CA PHE A 97 3.72 -21.18 -0.51
C PHE A 97 4.30 -22.41 0.20
N PHE A 98 4.15 -22.50 1.52
CA PHE A 98 4.63 -23.65 2.30
C PHE A 98 3.89 -24.94 1.92
N ARG A 99 2.57 -24.88 1.70
CA ARG A 99 1.80 -26.03 1.21
C ARG A 99 2.31 -26.52 -0.14
N THR A 100 2.64 -25.60 -1.05
CA THR A 100 3.21 -25.94 -2.36
C THR A 100 4.61 -26.55 -2.20
N GLN A 101 5.45 -26.01 -1.30
CA GLN A 101 6.76 -26.61 -0.97
C GLN A 101 6.63 -28.05 -0.47
N ASP A 102 5.68 -28.31 0.43
CA ASP A 102 5.39 -29.65 0.94
C ASP A 102 4.97 -30.62 -0.16
N GLN A 103 4.18 -30.16 -1.14
CA GLN A 103 3.83 -30.96 -2.32
C GLN A 103 5.09 -31.36 -3.11
N TYR A 104 6.02 -30.43 -3.36
CA TYR A 104 7.27 -30.75 -4.04
C TYR A 104 8.14 -31.74 -3.25
N LEU A 105 8.23 -31.61 -1.93
CA LEU A 105 8.95 -32.54 -1.08
C LEU A 105 8.30 -33.94 -1.05
N ALA A 106 6.96 -34.01 -1.10
CA ALA A 106 6.23 -35.27 -1.21
C ALA A 106 6.51 -35.96 -2.55
N ILE A 107 6.55 -35.20 -3.64
CA ILE A 107 6.86 -35.74 -4.97
C ILE A 107 8.33 -36.18 -5.05
N LEU A 108 9.25 -35.44 -4.46
CA LEU A 108 10.65 -35.86 -4.37
C LEU A 108 10.78 -37.21 -3.64
N LYS A 109 10.02 -37.41 -2.55
CA LYS A 109 9.96 -38.71 -1.85
C LYS A 109 9.41 -39.82 -2.76
N GLU A 110 8.37 -39.55 -3.54
CA GLU A 110 7.84 -40.51 -4.54
C GLU A 110 8.90 -40.86 -5.58
N PHE A 111 9.59 -39.86 -6.13
CA PHE A 111 10.65 -40.04 -7.11
C PHE A 111 11.80 -40.88 -6.55
N ILE A 112 12.27 -40.59 -5.35
CA ILE A 112 13.34 -41.35 -4.67
C ILE A 112 12.90 -42.80 -4.43
N ARG A 113 11.63 -43.04 -4.09
CA ARG A 113 11.13 -44.41 -3.92
C ARG A 113 11.15 -45.21 -5.23
N LEU A 114 10.86 -44.57 -6.36
CA LEU A 114 10.77 -45.23 -7.67
C LEU A 114 12.13 -45.35 -8.39
N HIS A 115 13.01 -44.37 -8.19
CA HIS A 115 14.25 -44.20 -8.97
C HIS A 115 15.50 -44.06 -8.09
N GLY A 116 15.38 -44.09 -6.76
CA GLY A 116 16.48 -43.79 -5.85
C GLY A 116 17.66 -44.77 -5.93
N SER A 117 17.44 -46.01 -6.38
CA SER A 117 18.53 -46.95 -6.64
C SER A 117 19.41 -46.58 -7.84
N GLU A 118 18.95 -45.65 -8.69
CA GLU A 118 19.67 -45.20 -9.88
C GLU A 118 20.64 -44.03 -9.60
N PHE A 119 20.56 -43.42 -8.41
CA PHE A 119 21.27 -42.19 -8.06
C PHE A 119 21.93 -42.29 -6.70
N THR A 120 22.94 -41.46 -6.46
CA THR A 120 23.58 -41.37 -5.14
C THR A 120 22.74 -40.59 -4.14
N LEU A 121 23.03 -40.75 -2.85
CA LEU A 121 22.42 -39.93 -1.80
C LEU A 121 22.64 -38.43 -2.08
N ASP A 122 23.87 -38.04 -2.41
CA ASP A 122 24.23 -36.65 -2.71
C ASP A 122 23.43 -36.08 -3.89
N GLU A 123 23.17 -36.87 -4.93
CA GLU A 123 22.33 -36.46 -6.06
C GLU A 123 20.87 -36.22 -5.66
N THR A 124 20.33 -37.03 -4.76
CA THR A 124 18.95 -36.85 -4.26
C THR A 124 18.83 -35.71 -3.25
N GLU A 125 19.82 -35.51 -2.40
CA GLU A 125 19.86 -34.39 -1.46
C GLU A 125 20.09 -33.06 -2.19
N PHE A 126 20.86 -33.06 -3.29
CA PHE A 126 20.95 -31.89 -4.17
C PHE A 126 19.57 -31.41 -4.66
N LEU A 127 18.68 -32.33 -5.07
CA LEU A 127 17.32 -31.96 -5.47
C LEU A 127 16.52 -31.38 -4.30
N ARG A 128 16.66 -31.94 -3.10
CA ARG A 128 16.01 -31.43 -1.89
C ARG A 128 16.46 -30.00 -1.59
N GLU A 129 17.78 -29.76 -1.58
CA GLU A 129 18.35 -28.44 -1.34
C GLU A 129 17.92 -27.44 -2.42
N LEU A 130 17.89 -27.86 -3.69
CA LEU A 130 17.40 -27.04 -4.79
C LEU A 130 15.94 -26.61 -4.58
N ILE A 131 15.07 -27.53 -4.13
CA ILE A 131 13.66 -27.22 -3.82
C ILE A 131 13.59 -26.22 -2.68
N ILE A 132 14.21 -26.54 -1.54
CA ILE A 132 14.10 -25.73 -0.31
C ILE A 132 14.64 -24.33 -0.56
N ASN A 133 15.84 -24.22 -1.13
CA ASN A 133 16.49 -22.93 -1.35
C ASN A 133 15.73 -22.07 -2.36
N THR A 134 15.17 -22.66 -3.42
CA THR A 134 14.33 -21.92 -4.37
C THR A 134 13.08 -21.37 -3.70
N PHE A 135 12.35 -22.17 -2.93
CA PHE A 135 11.17 -21.67 -2.21
C PHE A 135 11.54 -20.58 -1.20
N SER A 136 12.64 -20.73 -0.45
CA SER A 136 13.10 -19.69 0.47
C SER A 136 13.37 -18.36 -0.23
N ILE A 137 13.99 -18.39 -1.41
CA ILE A 137 14.26 -17.21 -2.24
C ILE A 137 12.95 -16.58 -2.74
N VAL A 138 12.07 -17.38 -3.34
CA VAL A 138 10.79 -16.88 -3.89
C VAL A 138 9.91 -16.30 -2.78
N ILE A 139 9.79 -16.98 -1.64
CA ILE A 139 9.00 -16.51 -0.49
C ILE A 139 9.56 -15.19 0.04
N SER A 140 10.88 -15.09 0.21
CA SER A 140 11.51 -13.88 0.73
C SER A 140 11.32 -12.71 -0.24
N LYS A 141 11.52 -12.94 -1.54
CA LYS A 141 11.37 -11.90 -2.56
C LYS A 141 9.92 -11.48 -2.74
N PHE A 142 8.98 -12.42 -2.72
CA PHE A 142 7.55 -12.11 -2.70
C PHE A 142 7.17 -11.26 -1.48
N ALA A 143 7.63 -11.64 -0.28
CA ALA A 143 7.32 -10.90 0.95
C ALA A 143 7.86 -9.47 0.90
N GLU A 144 9.07 -9.28 0.36
CA GLU A 144 9.67 -7.96 0.12
C GLU A 144 8.81 -7.13 -0.85
N GLU A 145 8.53 -7.64 -2.05
CA GLU A 145 7.75 -6.92 -3.07
C GLU A 145 6.32 -6.59 -2.60
N ASN A 146 5.66 -7.53 -1.93
CA ASN A 146 4.31 -7.34 -1.39
C ASN A 146 4.30 -6.28 -0.28
N TYR A 147 5.31 -6.29 0.59
CA TYR A 147 5.47 -5.28 1.63
C TYR A 147 5.73 -3.90 1.02
N GLU A 148 6.68 -3.78 0.11
CA GLU A 148 7.00 -2.51 -0.54
C GLU A 148 5.80 -1.93 -1.28
N TYR A 149 5.09 -2.76 -2.05
CA TYR A 149 3.92 -2.32 -2.78
C TYR A 149 2.79 -1.87 -1.84
N SER A 150 2.54 -2.64 -0.77
CA SER A 150 1.55 -2.28 0.25
C SER A 150 1.89 -0.95 0.93
N GLN A 151 3.17 -0.71 1.24
CA GLN A 151 3.65 0.57 1.80
C GLN A 151 3.51 1.73 0.81
N ARG A 152 3.86 1.52 -0.47
CA ARG A 152 3.67 2.54 -1.52
C ARG A 152 2.19 2.92 -1.65
N ARG A 153 1.28 1.92 -1.62
CA ARG A 153 -0.17 2.14 -1.70
C ARG A 153 -0.70 2.90 -0.48
N LEU A 154 -0.28 2.50 0.73
CA LEU A 154 -0.65 3.20 1.96
C LEU A 154 -0.18 4.66 1.94
N LYS A 155 1.06 4.89 1.52
CA LYS A 155 1.62 6.23 1.40
C LYS A 155 0.84 7.08 0.38
N ALA A 156 0.56 6.54 -0.81
CA ALA A 156 -0.23 7.23 -1.83
C ALA A 156 -1.64 7.55 -1.34
N GLN A 157 -2.28 6.65 -0.59
CA GLN A 157 -3.58 6.90 0.05
C GLN A 157 -3.49 8.01 1.10
N GLN A 158 -2.45 8.02 1.94
CA GLN A 158 -2.22 9.09 2.92
C GLN A 158 -1.98 10.44 2.26
N GLU A 159 -1.21 10.48 1.17
CA GLU A 159 -0.97 11.69 0.37
C GLU A 159 -2.26 12.20 -0.27
N MET A 160 -3.06 11.33 -0.88
CA MET A 160 -4.38 11.67 -1.41
C MET A 160 -5.32 12.20 -0.32
N ILE A 161 -5.35 11.59 0.86
CA ILE A 161 -6.15 12.09 1.99
C ILE A 161 -5.67 13.50 2.40
N ARG A 162 -4.34 13.74 2.43
CA ARG A 162 -3.78 15.05 2.74
C ARG A 162 -4.21 16.10 1.72
N GLU A 163 -4.10 15.79 0.42
CA GLU A 163 -4.58 16.63 -0.69
C GLU A 163 -6.06 16.98 -0.55
N LEU A 164 -6.91 16.00 -0.24
CA LEU A 164 -8.36 16.18 -0.11
C LEU A 164 -8.79 16.86 1.19
N SER A 165 -7.93 16.92 2.20
CA SER A 165 -8.33 17.32 3.56
C SER A 165 -8.41 18.82 3.81
N SER A 166 -7.92 19.67 2.91
CA SER A 166 -7.97 21.14 3.06
C SER A 166 -7.92 21.90 1.71
N PRO A 167 -8.83 21.64 0.76
CA PRO A 167 -8.90 22.43 -0.47
C PRO A 167 -9.52 23.81 -0.21
N VAL A 168 -9.13 24.82 -0.98
CA VAL A 168 -9.82 26.12 -0.99
C VAL A 168 -11.11 25.98 -1.80
N ILE A 169 -12.26 26.03 -1.14
CA ILE A 169 -13.58 25.89 -1.76
C ILE A 169 -14.11 27.29 -2.09
N LEU A 170 -14.42 27.57 -3.36
CA LEU A 170 -15.00 28.85 -3.74
C LEU A 170 -16.46 28.93 -3.31
N LEU A 171 -16.79 30.02 -2.59
CA LEU A 171 -18.17 30.38 -2.25
C LEU A 171 -18.78 31.29 -3.32
N ASN A 172 -17.94 32.15 -3.91
CA ASN A 172 -18.28 33.01 -5.05
C ASN A 172 -17.01 33.32 -5.86
N LYS A 173 -17.08 34.26 -6.82
CA LYS A 173 -15.97 34.60 -7.73
C LYS A 173 -14.69 35.08 -7.03
N LYS A 174 -14.78 35.63 -5.82
CA LYS A 174 -13.67 36.28 -5.11
C LYS A 174 -13.52 35.82 -3.66
N THR A 175 -14.40 34.96 -3.19
CA THR A 175 -14.43 34.48 -1.80
C THR A 175 -14.30 32.97 -1.76
N GLY A 176 -13.37 32.49 -0.94
CA GLY A 176 -13.16 31.07 -0.67
C GLY A 176 -13.28 30.71 0.81
N VAL A 177 -13.40 29.43 1.09
CA VAL A 177 -13.27 28.85 2.43
C VAL A 177 -12.23 27.73 2.42
N LEU A 178 -11.38 27.71 3.45
CA LEU A 178 -10.41 26.67 3.75
C LEU A 178 -10.86 25.95 5.04
N PRO A 179 -11.56 24.82 4.94
CA PRO A 179 -11.92 24.02 6.09
C PRO A 179 -10.72 23.19 6.56
N LEU A 180 -10.32 23.36 7.83
CA LEU A 180 -9.29 22.53 8.45
C LEU A 180 -9.95 21.51 9.39
N VAL A 181 -9.75 20.22 9.11
CA VAL A 181 -10.41 19.12 9.84
C VAL A 181 -9.40 18.10 10.34
N GLY A 182 -9.55 17.66 11.59
CA GLY A 182 -8.70 16.65 12.23
C GLY A 182 -7.42 17.24 12.82
N ASP A 183 -6.47 16.36 13.12
CA ASP A 183 -5.19 16.76 13.71
C ASP A 183 -4.26 17.38 12.68
N ILE A 184 -3.63 18.49 13.03
CA ILE A 184 -2.67 19.17 12.18
C ILE A 184 -1.28 19.00 12.79
N ASP A 185 -0.42 18.28 12.08
CA ASP A 185 1.01 18.18 12.40
C ASP A 185 1.82 19.22 11.58
N THR A 186 3.12 19.32 11.86
CA THR A 186 4.02 20.28 11.19
C THR A 186 4.15 20.04 9.68
N GLY A 187 4.08 18.79 9.23
CA GLY A 187 4.12 18.44 7.81
C GLY A 187 2.85 18.88 7.10
N ARG A 188 1.69 18.63 7.72
CA ARG A 188 0.37 19.01 7.22
C ARG A 188 0.19 20.53 7.18
N ALA A 189 0.60 21.26 8.21
CA ALA A 189 0.51 22.72 8.23
C ALA A 189 1.36 23.37 7.12
N ARG A 190 2.57 22.86 6.84
CA ARG A 190 3.38 23.32 5.71
C ARG A 190 2.71 23.03 4.36
N TYR A 191 2.15 21.83 4.22
CA TYR A 191 1.42 21.47 3.01
C TYR A 191 0.19 22.37 2.79
N ILE A 192 -0.58 22.65 3.85
CA ILE A 192 -1.73 23.58 3.81
C ILE A 192 -1.25 24.98 3.40
N LEU A 193 -0.14 25.49 3.95
CA LEU A 193 0.44 26.78 3.58
C LEU A 193 0.73 26.87 2.07
N GLU A 194 1.56 25.96 1.57
CA GLU A 194 2.02 25.97 0.18
C GLU A 194 0.84 25.81 -0.79
N ASN A 195 -0.09 24.89 -0.50
CA ASN A 195 -1.23 24.63 -1.37
C ASN A 195 -2.28 25.75 -1.32
N THR A 196 -2.59 26.30 -0.14
CA THR A 196 -3.58 27.38 0.00
C THR A 196 -3.16 28.63 -0.76
N LEU A 197 -1.88 29.02 -0.68
CA LEU A 197 -1.38 30.18 -1.40
C LEU A 197 -1.54 30.02 -2.92
N ASN A 198 -1.14 28.86 -3.46
CA ASN A 198 -1.29 28.57 -4.88
C ASN A 198 -2.75 28.54 -5.31
N GLU A 199 -3.61 27.84 -4.56
CA GLU A 199 -5.04 27.76 -4.87
C GLU A 199 -5.73 29.13 -4.84
N CYS A 200 -5.38 30.00 -3.89
CA CYS A 200 -5.92 31.36 -3.83
C CYS A 200 -5.55 32.18 -5.06
N VAL A 201 -4.31 32.06 -5.54
CA VAL A 201 -3.83 32.75 -6.76
C VAL A 201 -4.54 32.19 -7.99
N ASP A 202 -4.55 30.87 -8.17
CA ASP A 202 -5.15 30.20 -9.33
C ASP A 202 -6.66 30.49 -9.43
N LYS A 203 -7.34 30.50 -8.28
CA LYS A 203 -8.79 30.75 -8.19
C LYS A 203 -9.15 32.23 -8.07
N ASN A 204 -8.18 33.14 -8.07
CA ASN A 204 -8.36 34.60 -7.91
C ASN A 204 -9.16 34.99 -6.66
N VAL A 205 -8.90 34.32 -5.54
CA VAL A 205 -9.51 34.61 -4.24
C VAL A 205 -8.99 35.94 -3.70
N GLU A 206 -9.87 36.83 -3.26
CA GLU A 206 -9.55 38.08 -2.58
C GLU A 206 -9.86 38.01 -1.07
N HIS A 207 -10.80 37.14 -0.68
CA HIS A 207 -11.16 36.90 0.71
C HIS A 207 -11.24 35.40 1.01
N LEU A 208 -10.46 34.92 1.98
CA LEU A 208 -10.45 33.53 2.42
C LEU A 208 -10.98 33.40 3.85
N PHE A 209 -12.00 32.57 4.06
CA PHE A 209 -12.42 32.13 5.39
C PHE A 209 -11.64 30.88 5.79
N ILE A 210 -11.04 30.87 6.97
CA ILE A 210 -10.32 29.71 7.50
C ILE A 210 -11.17 29.15 8.64
N ASP A 211 -11.70 27.94 8.48
CA ASP A 211 -12.54 27.30 9.49
C ASP A 211 -11.72 26.29 10.31
N LEU A 212 -11.53 26.60 11.58
CA LEU A 212 -10.79 25.79 12.55
C LEU A 212 -11.73 24.97 13.46
N SER A 213 -13.05 25.01 13.24
CA SER A 213 -14.02 24.30 14.07
C SER A 213 -13.80 22.77 14.11
N GLY A 214 -13.31 22.21 13.00
CA GLY A 214 -12.98 20.80 12.83
C GLY A 214 -11.60 20.38 13.38
N VAL A 215 -10.81 21.32 13.90
CA VAL A 215 -9.47 21.03 14.44
C VAL A 215 -9.59 20.62 15.90
N ILE A 216 -9.01 19.47 16.25
CA ILE A 216 -9.14 18.86 17.59
C ILE A 216 -7.96 19.28 18.48
N MET A 217 -6.73 19.13 17.98
CA MET A 217 -5.51 19.54 18.67
C MET A 217 -4.56 20.30 17.75
N VAL A 218 -3.94 21.33 18.31
CA VAL A 218 -2.89 22.13 17.67
C VAL A 218 -1.74 22.26 18.65
N ASP A 219 -0.55 21.80 18.26
CA ASP A 219 0.68 22.08 19.03
C ASP A 219 1.14 23.53 18.77
N THR A 220 1.93 24.07 19.68
CA THR A 220 2.50 25.43 19.63
C THR A 220 3.21 25.71 18.31
N MET A 221 3.98 24.75 17.79
CA MET A 221 4.65 24.88 16.47
C MET A 221 3.64 24.97 15.32
N VAL A 222 2.54 24.24 15.40
CA VAL A 222 1.51 24.20 14.35
C VAL A 222 0.67 25.47 14.39
N ALA A 223 0.33 25.96 15.59
CA ALA A 223 -0.33 27.26 15.75
C ALA A 223 0.49 28.36 15.07
N HIS A 224 1.80 28.44 15.37
CA HIS A 224 2.70 29.39 14.72
C HIS A 224 2.66 29.28 13.18
N GLN A 225 2.71 28.06 12.63
CA GLN A 225 2.62 27.85 11.18
C GLN A 225 1.27 28.29 10.60
N LEU A 226 0.13 28.01 11.26
CA LEU A 226 -1.19 28.46 10.81
C LEU A 226 -1.28 29.99 10.71
N PHE A 227 -0.71 30.71 11.67
CA PHE A 227 -0.68 32.17 11.61
C PHE A 227 0.26 32.71 10.54
N GLN A 228 1.38 32.02 10.25
CA GLN A 228 2.21 32.35 9.09
C GLN A 228 1.44 32.21 7.76
N ILE A 229 0.46 31.30 7.65
CA ILE A 229 -0.43 31.21 6.48
C ILE A 229 -1.19 32.53 6.29
N ILE A 230 -1.75 33.05 7.37
CA ILE A 230 -2.57 34.27 7.33
C ILE A 230 -1.73 35.49 6.95
N GLU A 231 -0.52 35.59 7.50
CA GLU A 231 0.42 36.65 7.11
C GLU A 231 0.82 36.53 5.63
N SER A 232 1.12 35.31 5.18
CA SER A 232 1.48 35.04 3.78
C SER A 232 0.35 35.38 2.81
N LEU A 233 -0.90 35.05 3.18
CA LEU A 233 -2.10 35.40 2.41
C LEU A 233 -2.27 36.93 2.29
N ASN A 234 -2.06 37.66 3.39
CA ASN A 234 -2.11 39.12 3.37
C ASN A 234 -1.05 39.73 2.45
N LEU A 235 0.16 39.15 2.39
CA LEU A 235 1.24 39.62 1.49
C LEU A 235 0.89 39.46 0.00
N ILE A 236 0.10 38.44 -0.36
CA ILE A 236 -0.37 38.24 -1.73
C ILE A 236 -1.72 38.93 -2.02
N GLY A 237 -2.21 39.75 -1.10
CA GLY A 237 -3.43 40.54 -1.25
C GLY A 237 -4.72 39.79 -0.93
N VAL A 238 -4.64 38.62 -0.28
CA VAL A 238 -5.80 37.82 0.14
C VAL A 238 -6.15 38.16 1.59
N ARG A 239 -7.30 38.78 1.81
CA ARG A 239 -7.83 39.04 3.16
C ARG A 239 -8.28 37.74 3.79
N SER A 240 -7.99 37.55 5.07
CA SER A 240 -8.35 36.32 5.79
C SER A 240 -9.30 36.58 6.95
N THR A 241 -10.24 35.67 7.18
CA THR A 241 -11.10 35.65 8.38
C THR A 241 -11.07 34.27 9.01
N ILE A 242 -10.68 34.18 10.27
CA ILE A 242 -10.67 32.92 11.01
C ILE A 242 -12.03 32.71 11.67
N SER A 243 -12.52 31.48 11.63
CA SER A 243 -13.72 31.05 12.36
C SER A 243 -13.46 29.78 13.16
N GLY A 244 -14.22 29.58 14.25
CA GLY A 244 -14.17 28.32 15.01
C GLY A 244 -12.90 28.12 15.86
N ILE A 245 -12.20 29.20 16.23
CA ILE A 245 -11.01 29.11 17.10
C ILE A 245 -11.42 28.60 18.49
N ARG A 246 -10.80 27.50 18.93
CA ARG A 246 -10.95 26.99 20.29
C ARG A 246 -10.15 27.83 21.31
N PRO A 247 -10.61 27.99 22.56
CA PRO A 247 -9.95 28.81 23.58
C PRO A 247 -8.45 28.52 23.77
N GLU A 248 -8.07 27.25 23.73
CA GLU A 248 -6.70 26.77 23.85
C GLU A 248 -5.79 27.31 22.72
N ILE A 249 -6.27 27.31 21.47
CA ILE A 249 -5.53 27.84 20.31
C ILE A 249 -5.36 29.36 20.44
N ALA A 250 -6.41 30.05 20.90
CA ALA A 250 -6.35 31.49 21.13
C ALA A 250 -5.31 31.86 22.22
N GLN A 251 -5.24 31.09 23.30
CA GLN A 251 -4.23 31.30 24.35
C GLN A 251 -2.80 31.10 23.82
N THR A 252 -2.58 30.04 23.04
CA THR A 252 -1.28 29.79 22.41
C THR A 252 -0.88 30.93 21.47
N ALA A 253 -1.81 31.47 20.69
CA ALA A 253 -1.52 32.58 19.79
C ALA A 253 -1.06 33.85 20.53
N ILE A 254 -1.69 34.15 21.67
CA ILE A 254 -1.27 35.27 22.55
C ILE A 254 0.12 35.01 23.15
N GLN A 255 0.40 33.78 23.61
CA GLN A 255 1.71 33.41 24.15
C GLN A 255 2.83 33.53 23.11
N LEU A 256 2.53 33.25 21.84
CA LEU A 256 3.44 33.38 20.72
C LEU A 256 3.64 34.85 20.26
N GLY A 257 2.91 35.80 20.83
CA GLY A 257 3.02 37.23 20.48
C GLY A 257 2.44 37.58 19.11
N ILE A 258 1.47 36.79 18.64
CA ILE A 258 0.88 36.95 17.31
C ILE A 258 -0.07 38.15 17.32
N SER A 259 0.12 39.07 16.37
CA SER A 259 -0.75 40.24 16.23
C SER A 259 -2.03 39.88 15.46
N PHE A 260 -3.17 40.19 16.07
CA PHE A 260 -4.50 40.03 15.47
C PHE A 260 -5.05 41.34 14.89
N GLU A 261 -4.26 42.41 14.83
CA GLU A 261 -4.72 43.73 14.38
C GLU A 261 -5.30 43.72 12.96
N ASN A 262 -4.79 42.83 12.09
CA ASN A 262 -5.20 42.71 10.68
C ASN A 262 -5.91 41.39 10.37
N ILE A 263 -6.39 40.66 11.39
CA ILE A 263 -7.02 39.36 11.24
C ILE A 263 -8.43 39.44 11.81
N SER A 264 -9.44 39.28 10.95
CA SER A 264 -10.83 39.15 11.43
C SER A 264 -11.04 37.76 12.05
N VAL A 265 -11.66 37.71 13.22
CA VAL A 265 -11.95 36.46 13.94
C VAL A 265 -13.42 36.42 14.33
N THR A 266 -14.07 35.29 14.06
CA THR A 266 -15.48 35.06 14.37
C THR A 266 -15.66 33.72 15.09
N SER A 267 -16.77 33.56 15.81
CA SER A 267 -17.04 32.33 16.56
C SER A 267 -17.39 31.14 15.64
N THR A 268 -18.04 31.39 14.51
CA THR A 268 -18.49 30.35 13.57
C THR A 268 -18.40 30.85 12.14
N LEU A 269 -18.18 29.91 11.19
CA LEU A 269 -18.13 30.23 9.77
C LEU A 269 -19.43 30.91 9.29
N GLU A 270 -20.58 30.47 9.79
CA GLU A 270 -21.89 31.08 9.50
C GLU A 270 -21.92 32.57 9.83
N ARG A 271 -21.41 32.98 11.00
CA ARG A 271 -21.35 34.41 11.37
C ARG A 271 -20.41 35.17 10.46
N ALA A 272 -19.25 34.59 10.14
CA ALA A 272 -18.28 35.18 9.23
C ALA A 272 -18.87 35.48 7.85
N LEU A 273 -19.71 34.57 7.34
CA LEU A 273 -20.38 34.72 6.04
C LEU A 273 -21.49 35.77 6.07
N ASN A 274 -22.22 35.87 7.18
CA ASN A 274 -23.32 36.81 7.32
C ASN A 274 -22.84 38.26 7.55
N GLU A 275 -21.66 38.46 8.14
CA GLU A 275 -21.07 39.79 8.38
C GLU A 275 -20.49 40.46 7.11
N GLN A 276 -20.47 39.74 5.98
CA GLN A 276 -19.94 40.20 4.69
C GLN A 276 -21.02 40.57 3.66
N GLN A 277 -22.29 40.42 4.01
CA GLN A 277 -23.44 40.89 3.21
C GLN A 277 -23.79 42.35 3.54
#